data_AF-A0AAP0R4G2-F1
#
_entry.id   AF-A0AAP0R4G2-F1
#
_cell.length_a   1.000
_cell.length_b   1.000
_cell.length_c   1.000
_cell.angle_alpha   90.00
_cell.angle_beta   90.00
_cell.angle_gamma   90.00
#
_symmetry.space_group_name_H-M   'P 1'
#
loop_
_entity.id
_entity.type
_entity.pdbx_description
1 polymer ?
#
loop_
_entity_poly.entity_id
_entity_poly.type
_entity_poly.pdbx_seq_one_letter_code
_entity_poly.pdbx_strand_id
1 'polypeptide(L)'
;MSEKFSATLRIGDLNDFIAPSQDCIVSLKGLKATATKPDRAEVTVSVRASYYIYIYALLFRLIVAICVHFILQFDFQYELSGCITSAETVMLEKQSLDEFLSNINQGKDVIVSLSPQSRAAFAFHFGLSPVQVFRKLTTFFKSLGVKAIFDTSCSRDISLIESCNEFIMRYKQSHSIDGERSKASLPVLSSACPGWICYAEKTLGSYILPYISSVKSPQQTIGATIKHHLCQKMGLRPDKIYHVTVMPCYDKKLEAARDDFVFSMESQGEAQENAGPRIPEVDSVLTSGEVLDLIQLKSVDFNTLEESPPDRLLTNVDEEGYLYGVHGGSGGYAETIFRYAAKTLFGREIKGPLEFKTIRNSDFREVILEVEGQTVLKFALCYGFRNLQNIVRKIKIGKCDYHFLEVMACPSGCLNGGGQLKPKPGQSGKDLIQSLESVYMENVLVANPFDNPIVKGLYEEWLEQPGSEKANRYMHTEYHPLVKSITAQLHNW
;
A
#
# COMPACT_ATOMS: atom_id res chain seq x y z
N MET A 1 -56.03 30.27 -11.46
CA MET A 1 -56.16 29.36 -10.31
C MET A 1 -55.03 28.35 -10.42
N SER A 2 -53.82 28.60 -9.91
CA SER A 2 -53.43 28.50 -8.49
C SER A 2 -53.97 27.19 -7.90
N GLU A 3 -53.14 26.17 -7.68
CA GLU A 3 -52.41 25.87 -6.43
C GLU A 3 -51.74 24.49 -6.65
N LYS A 4 -50.59 24.04 -6.13
CA LYS A 4 -49.61 24.47 -5.13
C LYS A 4 -48.33 23.64 -5.42
N PHE A 5 -47.22 24.28 -5.77
CA PHE A 5 -45.90 23.71 -5.53
C PHE A 5 -45.55 24.01 -4.07
N SER A 6 -45.41 22.99 -3.23
CA SER A 6 -44.87 23.14 -1.87
C SER A 6 -43.38 22.85 -1.90
N ALA A 7 -42.59 23.86 -1.52
CA ALA A 7 -41.15 23.79 -1.36
C ALA A 7 -40.81 23.43 0.08
N THR A 8 -40.50 22.17 0.40
CA THR A 8 -39.67 21.81 1.56
C THR A 8 -39.14 20.38 1.43
N LEU A 9 -37.96 20.23 0.83
CA LEU A 9 -37.07 19.10 1.15
C LEU A 9 -35.71 19.71 1.48
N ARG A 10 -35.38 19.69 2.77
CA ARG A 10 -34.13 20.19 3.32
C ARG A 10 -32.99 19.31 2.81
N ILE A 11 -31.89 19.95 2.43
CA ILE A 11 -30.61 19.32 2.05
C ILE A 11 -29.96 18.76 3.33
N GLY A 12 -30.56 17.71 3.89
CA GLY A 12 -30.18 17.18 5.21
C GLY A 12 -30.28 15.66 5.38
N ASP A 13 -31.09 14.95 4.59
CA ASP A 13 -31.33 13.52 4.80
C ASP A 13 -31.35 12.72 3.48
N LEU A 14 -30.20 12.63 2.80
CA LEU A 14 -29.98 11.64 1.74
C LEU A 14 -29.08 10.54 2.28
N ASN A 15 -29.71 9.46 2.73
CA ASN A 15 -29.05 8.21 3.08
C ASN A 15 -28.51 7.52 1.82
N ASP A 16 -27.30 6.96 1.96
CA ASP A 16 -26.44 6.31 0.98
C ASP A 16 -27.10 5.07 0.31
N PHE A 17 -27.89 5.27 -0.75
CA PHE A 17 -28.22 4.20 -1.70
C PHE A 17 -28.28 4.75 -3.13
N ILE A 18 -27.22 4.49 -3.91
CA ILE A 18 -27.31 4.43 -5.37
C ILE A 18 -27.22 2.95 -5.73
N ALA A 19 -28.34 2.38 -6.21
CA ALA A 19 -28.42 0.99 -6.62
C ALA A 19 -27.53 0.71 -7.86
N PRO A 20 -26.89 -0.47 -7.96
CA PRO A 20 -26.22 -0.90 -9.19
C PRO A 20 -27.23 -1.28 -10.28
N SER A 21 -26.82 -1.13 -11.54
CA SER A 21 -27.53 -1.64 -12.73
C SER A 21 -27.73 -3.15 -12.65
N GLN A 22 -28.94 -3.62 -12.98
CA GLN A 22 -29.39 -5.00 -12.78
C GLN A 22 -28.84 -6.04 -13.79
N ASP A 23 -27.55 -6.33 -13.77
CA ASP A 23 -27.00 -7.39 -14.65
C ASP A 23 -26.25 -8.51 -13.91
N CYS A 24 -26.58 -8.80 -12.64
CA CYS A 24 -26.09 -10.00 -11.94
C CYS A 24 -27.08 -10.46 -10.84
N ILE A 25 -28.24 -11.00 -11.23
CA ILE A 25 -29.03 -11.87 -10.34
C ILE A 25 -29.38 -13.15 -11.11
N VAL A 26 -28.70 -14.24 -10.78
CA VAL A 26 -29.17 -15.59 -11.12
C VAL A 26 -30.32 -15.92 -10.17
N SER A 27 -31.54 -15.95 -10.71
CA SER A 27 -32.75 -16.26 -9.95
C SER A 27 -32.82 -17.77 -9.66
N LEU A 28 -32.56 -18.17 -8.40
CA LEU A 28 -32.89 -19.52 -7.93
C LEU A 28 -34.36 -19.57 -7.50
N LYS A 29 -35.26 -19.65 -8.48
CA LYS A 29 -36.63 -20.11 -8.24
C LYS A 29 -36.66 -21.64 -8.29
N GLY A 30 -36.85 -22.26 -7.13
CA GLY A 30 -37.52 -23.55 -7.05
C GLY A 30 -36.84 -24.62 -6.22
N LEU A 31 -36.86 -24.51 -4.89
CA LEU A 31 -36.89 -25.69 -4.01
C LEU A 31 -37.83 -25.38 -2.82
N LYS A 32 -38.97 -26.08 -2.79
CA LYS A 32 -39.96 -26.03 -1.70
C LYS A 32 -39.38 -26.73 -0.46
N ALA A 33 -39.49 -26.09 0.70
CA ALA A 33 -39.21 -26.69 2.00
C ALA A 33 -40.39 -27.57 2.44
N THR A 34 -40.13 -28.83 2.79
CA THR A 34 -41.04 -29.66 3.60
C THR A 34 -40.32 -30.06 4.88
N ALA A 35 -40.88 -29.65 6.01
CA ALA A 35 -40.42 -29.97 7.35
C ALA A 35 -41.05 -31.28 7.85
N THR A 36 -40.24 -32.19 8.38
CA THR A 36 -40.68 -33.31 9.22
C THR A 36 -39.69 -33.53 10.38
N LYS A 37 -40.26 -33.83 11.56
CA LYS A 37 -39.63 -33.94 12.89
C LYS A 37 -38.57 -35.06 13.00
N PRO A 38 -37.63 -35.00 13.98
CA PRO A 38 -36.64 -36.06 14.16
C PRO A 38 -37.15 -37.17 15.10
N ASP A 39 -36.94 -38.42 14.70
CA ASP A 39 -36.98 -39.59 15.58
C ASP A 39 -35.57 -39.94 16.07
N ARG A 40 -35.49 -40.40 17.32
CA ARG A 40 -34.25 -40.84 17.99
C ARG A 40 -33.76 -42.17 17.43
N ALA A 41 -32.49 -42.24 17.06
CA ALA A 41 -31.74 -43.49 16.96
C ALA A 41 -30.34 -43.30 17.54
N GLU A 42 -30.02 -44.09 18.58
CA GLU A 42 -28.67 -44.24 19.13
C GLU A 42 -27.81 -45.07 18.16
N VAL A 43 -26.63 -44.55 17.80
CA VAL A 43 -25.57 -45.35 17.17
C VAL A 43 -24.25 -45.03 17.84
N THR A 44 -23.74 -46.02 18.57
CA THR A 44 -22.40 -46.06 19.17
C THR A 44 -21.37 -46.29 18.06
N VAL A 45 -20.35 -45.43 17.93
CA VAL A 45 -19.21 -45.66 17.03
C VAL A 45 -17.88 -45.43 17.74
N SER A 46 -17.06 -46.48 17.65
CA SER A 46 -15.68 -46.63 18.14
C SER A 46 -14.71 -45.60 17.55
N VAL A 47 -13.79 -45.13 18.39
CA VAL A 47 -12.78 -44.10 18.12
C VAL A 47 -11.65 -44.67 17.23
N ARG A 48 -11.38 -44.03 16.09
CA ARG A 48 -10.13 -44.17 15.32
C ARG A 48 -9.56 -42.79 14.97
N ALA A 49 -8.29 -42.57 15.33
CA ALA A 49 -7.56 -41.30 15.25
C ALA A 49 -7.40 -40.71 13.83
N SER A 50 -7.62 -41.48 12.76
CA SER A 50 -7.52 -40.97 11.39
C SER A 50 -8.73 -40.14 10.93
N TYR A 51 -9.87 -40.20 11.62
CA TYR A 51 -11.05 -39.39 11.28
C TYR A 51 -10.94 -37.93 11.77
N TYR A 52 -10.16 -37.66 12.82
CA TYR A 52 -9.99 -36.30 13.33
C TYR A 52 -9.29 -35.40 12.31
N ILE A 53 -8.28 -35.88 11.58
CA ILE A 53 -7.57 -35.07 10.58
C ILE A 53 -8.49 -34.73 9.40
N TYR A 54 -9.32 -35.67 8.95
CA TYR A 54 -10.31 -35.41 7.89
C TYR A 54 -11.44 -34.51 8.35
N ILE A 55 -11.93 -34.67 9.58
CA ILE A 55 -12.96 -33.81 10.15
C ILE A 55 -12.41 -32.40 10.39
N TYR A 56 -11.17 -32.22 10.84
CA TYR A 56 -10.54 -30.90 10.96
C TYR A 56 -10.28 -30.26 9.60
N ALA A 57 -9.87 -31.03 8.57
CA ALA A 57 -9.72 -30.50 7.22
C ALA A 57 -11.07 -30.12 6.60
N LEU A 58 -12.14 -30.88 6.87
CA LEU A 58 -13.48 -30.60 6.40
C LEU A 58 -14.14 -29.46 7.20
N LEU A 59 -13.96 -29.40 8.52
CA LEU A 59 -14.38 -28.27 9.36
C LEU A 59 -13.57 -27.02 9.02
N PHE A 60 -12.28 -27.12 8.71
CA PHE A 60 -11.49 -25.98 8.28
C PHE A 60 -11.95 -25.50 6.90
N ARG A 61 -12.24 -26.39 5.95
CA ARG A 61 -12.87 -26.01 4.68
C ARG A 61 -14.27 -25.44 4.85
N LEU A 62 -15.04 -25.94 5.81
CA LEU A 62 -16.37 -25.43 6.12
C LEU A 62 -16.28 -24.10 6.89
N ILE A 63 -15.30 -23.90 7.76
CA ILE A 63 -15.02 -22.64 8.46
C ILE A 63 -14.47 -21.62 7.46
N VAL A 64 -13.60 -22.00 6.52
CA VAL A 64 -13.15 -21.12 5.43
C VAL A 64 -14.32 -20.77 4.52
N ALA A 65 -15.19 -21.73 4.16
CA ALA A 65 -16.38 -21.46 3.37
C ALA A 65 -17.42 -20.60 4.11
N ILE A 66 -17.60 -20.83 5.41
CA ILE A 66 -18.47 -20.04 6.30
C ILE A 66 -17.84 -18.68 6.57
N CYS A 67 -16.51 -18.55 6.70
CA CYS A 67 -15.81 -17.27 6.82
C CYS A 67 -15.90 -16.48 5.53
N VAL A 68 -15.73 -17.10 4.37
CA VAL A 68 -15.96 -16.48 3.06
C VAL A 68 -17.41 -16.04 2.91
N HIS A 69 -18.37 -16.77 3.49
CA HIS A 69 -19.79 -16.39 3.50
C HIS A 69 -20.13 -15.32 4.57
N PHE A 70 -19.51 -15.35 5.75
CA PHE A 70 -19.70 -14.37 6.84
C PHE A 70 -19.02 -13.03 6.55
N ILE A 71 -17.92 -13.05 5.78
CA ILE A 71 -17.28 -11.84 5.23
C ILE A 71 -18.25 -11.05 4.34
N LEU A 72 -19.30 -11.70 3.81
CA LEU A 72 -20.29 -11.04 2.95
C LEU A 72 -21.45 -10.38 3.73
N GLN A 73 -21.57 -10.61 5.04
CA GLN A 73 -22.81 -10.33 5.77
C GLN A 73 -22.70 -9.32 6.94
N PHE A 74 -21.54 -8.72 7.16
CA PHE A 74 -21.39 -7.59 8.08
C PHE A 74 -21.07 -6.30 7.33
N ASP A 75 -22.01 -5.36 7.44
CA ASP A 75 -21.99 -4.00 6.91
C ASP A 75 -20.70 -3.26 7.28
N PHE A 76 -19.72 -3.22 6.35
CA PHE A 76 -18.80 -2.10 6.08
C PHE A 76 -17.75 -2.38 4.97
N GLN A 77 -17.81 -3.51 4.25
CA GLN A 77 -16.69 -3.97 3.42
C GLN A 77 -16.85 -3.80 1.90
N TYR A 78 -17.98 -3.27 1.41
CA TYR A 78 -18.22 -3.11 -0.02
C TYR A 78 -17.85 -1.72 -0.53
N GLU A 79 -16.56 -1.41 -0.54
CA GLU A 79 -15.99 -0.38 -1.43
C GLU A 79 -14.46 -0.52 -1.62
N LEU A 80 -13.81 -1.46 -0.92
CA LEU A 80 -12.35 -1.66 -0.95
C LEU A 80 -11.90 -2.92 -1.72
N SER A 81 -12.81 -3.81 -2.10
CA SER A 81 -12.52 -5.05 -2.84
C SER A 81 -13.28 -5.15 -4.17
N GLY A 82 -13.51 -4.01 -4.81
CA GLY A 82 -14.03 -3.97 -6.18
C GLY A 82 -12.97 -4.51 -7.16
N CYS A 83 -13.17 -5.75 -7.62
CA CYS A 83 -12.48 -6.41 -8.74
C CYS A 83 -11.12 -7.08 -8.44
N ILE A 84 -11.06 -8.00 -7.48
CA ILE A 84 -10.02 -9.05 -7.48
C ILE A 84 -10.46 -10.14 -8.47
N THR A 85 -9.68 -10.38 -9.51
CA THR A 85 -9.88 -11.46 -10.48
C THR A 85 -9.48 -12.81 -9.86
N SER A 86 -9.99 -13.92 -10.41
CA SER A 86 -9.59 -15.26 -9.94
C SER A 86 -8.07 -15.47 -9.99
N ALA A 87 -7.37 -14.86 -10.95
CA ALA A 87 -5.91 -14.89 -11.03
C ALA A 87 -5.25 -14.10 -9.88
N GLU A 88 -5.78 -12.93 -9.54
CA GLU A 88 -5.29 -12.12 -8.42
C GLU A 88 -5.52 -12.83 -7.08
N THR A 89 -6.66 -13.52 -6.89
CA THR A 89 -6.87 -14.35 -5.69
C THR A 89 -5.79 -15.42 -5.54
N VAL A 90 -5.43 -16.11 -6.63
CA VAL A 90 -4.35 -17.11 -6.61
C VAL A 90 -3.00 -16.45 -6.30
N MET A 91 -2.72 -15.25 -6.81
CA MET A 91 -1.49 -14.52 -6.48
C MET A 91 -1.43 -14.11 -5.00
N LEU A 92 -2.57 -13.76 -4.41
CA LEU A 92 -2.67 -13.44 -2.99
C LEU A 92 -2.46 -14.68 -2.11
N GLU A 93 -3.03 -15.83 -2.48
CA GLU A 93 -2.88 -17.10 -1.76
C GLU A 93 -1.44 -17.63 -1.76
N LYS A 94 -0.70 -17.37 -2.85
CA LYS A 94 0.74 -17.68 -2.93
C LYS A 94 1.59 -16.82 -1.99
N GLN A 95 1.11 -15.66 -1.55
CA GLN A 95 1.85 -14.81 -0.61
C GLN A 95 1.37 -15.07 0.82
N SER A 96 1.53 -16.30 1.31
CA SER A 96 1.02 -16.75 2.61
C SER A 96 2.10 -16.97 3.67
N LEU A 97 1.68 -17.07 4.93
CA LEU A 97 2.56 -17.44 6.05
C LEU A 97 3.20 -18.83 5.86
N ASP A 98 2.47 -19.78 5.28
CA ASP A 98 2.99 -21.12 5.02
C ASP A 98 4.12 -21.08 3.98
N GLU A 99 3.96 -20.27 2.92
CA GLU A 99 5.02 -20.07 1.95
C GLU A 99 6.23 -19.37 2.57
N PHE A 100 6.01 -18.35 3.41
CA PHE A 100 7.07 -17.68 4.16
C PHE A 100 7.88 -18.66 5.02
N LEU A 101 7.22 -19.47 5.84
CA LEU A 101 7.87 -20.47 6.70
C LEU A 101 8.54 -21.58 5.89
N SER A 102 7.94 -21.99 4.76
CA SER A 102 8.54 -22.99 3.85
C SER A 102 9.86 -22.50 3.26
N ASN A 103 9.92 -21.25 2.78
CA ASN A 103 11.14 -20.66 2.22
C ASN A 103 12.26 -20.53 3.28
N ILE A 104 11.90 -20.20 4.53
CA ILE A 104 12.84 -20.24 5.66
C ILE A 104 13.39 -21.64 5.87
N ASN A 105 12.51 -22.65 5.95
CA ASN A 105 12.91 -24.05 6.20
C ASN A 105 13.74 -24.66 5.06
N GLN A 106 13.57 -24.15 3.83
CA GLN A 106 14.40 -24.52 2.68
C GLN A 106 15.80 -23.88 2.69
N GLY A 107 16.10 -23.03 3.68
CA GLY A 107 17.40 -22.38 3.82
C GLY A 107 17.64 -21.24 2.84
N LYS A 108 16.58 -20.58 2.34
CA LYS A 108 16.74 -19.36 1.52
C LYS A 108 17.26 -18.19 2.36
N ASP A 109 17.87 -17.22 1.68
CA ASP A 109 18.34 -15.99 2.30
C ASP A 109 17.15 -15.04 2.53
N VAL A 110 16.43 -15.20 3.64
CA VAL A 110 15.22 -14.43 3.91
C VAL A 110 15.56 -13.05 4.47
N ILE A 111 15.04 -11.99 3.85
CA ILE A 111 15.15 -10.60 4.31
C ILE A 111 13.74 -10.04 4.51
N VAL A 112 13.49 -9.37 5.63
CA VAL A 112 12.18 -8.79 5.95
C VAL A 112 12.26 -7.27 5.99
N SER A 113 11.37 -6.55 5.30
CA SER A 113 11.28 -5.09 5.36
C SER A 113 9.96 -4.64 5.99
N LEU A 114 10.03 -3.95 7.13
CA LEU A 114 8.88 -3.53 7.93
C LEU A 114 8.45 -2.10 7.57
N SER A 115 7.15 -1.92 7.35
CA SER A 115 6.58 -0.57 7.18
C SER A 115 6.39 0.16 8.52
N PRO A 116 6.60 1.49 8.56
CA PRO A 116 6.32 2.30 9.75
C PRO A 116 4.86 2.21 10.23
N GLN A 117 3.90 2.02 9.32
CA GLN A 117 2.48 1.87 9.63
C GLN A 117 2.18 0.53 10.33
N SER A 118 2.80 -0.56 9.90
CA SER A 118 2.70 -1.85 10.57
C SER A 118 3.36 -1.78 11.96
N ARG A 119 4.52 -1.13 12.06
CA ARG A 119 5.20 -0.90 13.35
C ARG A 119 4.32 -0.13 14.33
N ALA A 120 3.68 0.96 13.89
CA ALA A 120 2.74 1.73 14.71
C ALA A 120 1.53 0.88 15.16
N ALA A 121 1.02 0.00 14.29
CA ALA A 121 -0.08 -0.90 14.62
C ALA A 121 0.30 -1.90 15.73
N PHE A 122 1.47 -2.52 15.64
CA PHE A 122 1.98 -3.40 16.69
C PHE A 122 2.26 -2.66 17.99
N ALA A 123 2.84 -1.45 17.90
CA ALA A 123 3.12 -0.60 19.07
C ALA A 123 1.84 -0.30 19.85
N PHE A 124 0.79 0.12 19.15
CA PHE A 124 -0.52 0.32 19.76
C PHE A 124 -1.13 -0.98 20.31
N HIS A 125 -1.01 -2.10 19.59
CA HIS A 125 -1.59 -3.37 20.01
C HIS A 125 -0.97 -3.94 21.29
N PHE A 126 0.37 -3.91 21.37
CA PHE A 126 1.14 -4.45 22.49
C PHE A 126 1.39 -3.44 23.61
N GLY A 127 1.08 -2.15 23.40
CA GLY A 127 1.32 -1.10 24.40
C GLY A 127 2.82 -0.82 24.59
N LEU A 128 3.58 -0.87 23.48
CA LEU A 128 5.02 -0.66 23.45
C LEU A 128 5.36 0.51 22.54
N SER A 129 6.52 1.15 22.73
CA SER A 129 6.97 2.18 21.79
C SER A 129 7.30 1.57 20.42
N PRO A 130 7.20 2.34 19.31
CA PRO A 130 7.55 1.87 17.98
C PRO A 130 8.96 1.27 17.88
N VAL A 131 9.94 1.85 18.57
CA VAL A 131 11.34 1.39 18.57
C VAL A 131 11.48 0.03 19.26
N GLN A 132 10.82 -0.16 20.40
CA GLN A 132 10.83 -1.44 21.11
C GLN A 132 10.18 -2.54 20.28
N VAL A 133 9.07 -2.24 19.60
CA VAL A 133 8.44 -3.16 18.65
C VAL A 133 9.40 -3.55 17.55
N PHE A 134 10.14 -2.60 16.97
CA PHE A 134 11.09 -2.92 15.91
C PHE A 134 12.19 -3.87 16.41
N ARG A 135 12.72 -3.64 17.62
CA ARG A 135 13.73 -4.50 18.25
C ARG A 135 13.20 -5.90 18.60
N LYS A 136 11.97 -5.99 19.11
CA LYS A 136 11.32 -7.28 19.41
C LYS A 136 10.95 -8.06 18.14
N LEU A 137 10.45 -7.38 17.11
CA LEU A 137 10.25 -7.99 15.79
C LEU A 137 11.58 -8.47 15.19
N THR A 138 12.66 -7.73 15.41
CA THR A 138 14.01 -8.18 15.01
C THR A 138 14.35 -9.50 15.69
N THR A 139 14.24 -9.59 17.02
CA THR A 139 14.46 -10.85 17.75
C THR A 139 13.55 -11.97 17.23
N PHE A 140 12.26 -11.69 17.04
CA PHE A 140 11.28 -12.66 16.59
C PHE A 140 11.59 -13.23 15.21
N PHE A 141 11.85 -12.37 14.22
CA PHE A 141 12.16 -12.84 12.87
C PHE A 141 13.53 -13.54 12.80
N LYS A 142 14.54 -13.05 13.54
CA LYS A 142 15.85 -13.70 13.62
C LYS A 142 15.77 -15.10 14.24
N SER A 143 14.91 -15.30 15.26
CA SER A 143 14.70 -16.62 15.86
C SER A 143 14.04 -17.62 14.92
N LEU A 144 13.33 -17.14 13.89
CA LEU A 144 12.80 -17.97 12.80
C LEU A 144 13.85 -18.28 11.72
N GLY A 145 14.99 -17.59 11.68
CA GLY A 145 16.03 -17.78 10.66
C GLY A 145 16.10 -16.68 9.59
N VAL A 146 15.39 -15.56 9.77
CA VAL A 146 15.53 -14.38 8.90
C VAL A 146 16.93 -13.79 9.03
N LYS A 147 17.59 -13.51 7.90
CA LYS A 147 18.97 -13.00 7.87
C LYS A 147 19.07 -11.52 8.22
N ALA A 148 18.12 -10.70 7.76
CA ALA A 148 18.11 -9.27 8.02
C ALA A 148 16.68 -8.72 8.08
N ILE A 149 16.49 -7.69 8.91
CA ILE A 149 15.26 -6.91 8.99
C ILE A 149 15.55 -5.42 8.80
N PHE A 150 14.82 -4.78 7.89
CA PHE A 150 14.99 -3.37 7.54
C PHE A 150 13.70 -2.59 7.71
N ASP A 151 13.79 -1.26 7.72
CA ASP A 151 12.65 -0.35 7.76
C ASP A 151 12.48 0.33 6.40
N THR A 152 11.25 0.42 5.89
CA THR A 152 10.96 1.04 4.58
C THR A 152 11.05 2.57 4.58
N SER A 153 11.45 3.20 5.69
CA SER A 153 11.64 4.65 5.78
C SER A 153 12.76 5.15 4.86
N CYS A 154 13.88 4.42 4.76
CA CYS A 154 14.96 4.83 3.85
C CYS A 154 14.52 4.79 2.39
N SER A 155 13.75 3.76 2.00
CA SER A 155 13.22 3.66 0.65
C SER A 155 12.08 4.65 0.38
N ARG A 156 11.30 5.01 1.41
CA ARG A 156 10.34 6.13 1.33
C ARG A 156 11.06 7.43 1.03
N ASP A 157 12.19 7.70 1.68
CA ASP A 157 12.94 8.93 1.46
C ASP A 157 13.47 9.00 0.02
N ILE A 158 13.93 7.89 -0.56
CA ILE A 158 14.28 7.81 -2.00
C ILE A 158 13.05 8.13 -2.87
N SER A 159 11.91 7.48 -2.63
CA SER A 159 10.67 7.73 -3.38
C SER A 159 10.21 9.19 -3.26
N LEU A 160 10.39 9.83 -2.10
CA LEU A 160 10.06 11.25 -1.89
C LEU A 160 11.00 12.17 -2.67
N ILE A 161 12.30 11.89 -2.67
CA ILE A 161 13.30 12.65 -3.43
C ILE A 161 13.02 12.57 -4.93
N GLU A 162 12.76 11.37 -5.46
CA GLU A 162 12.44 11.21 -6.88
C GLU A 162 11.09 11.86 -7.23
N SER A 163 10.10 11.80 -6.34
CA SER A 163 8.80 12.46 -6.55
C SER A 163 8.93 13.98 -6.55
N CYS A 164 9.82 14.53 -5.72
CA CYS A 164 10.16 15.95 -5.73
C CYS A 164 10.77 16.34 -7.08
N ASN A 165 11.76 15.56 -7.54
CA ASN A 165 12.41 15.81 -8.83
C ASN A 165 11.43 15.73 -10.01
N GLU A 166 10.61 14.67 -10.07
CA GLU A 166 9.59 14.49 -11.11
C GLU A 166 8.58 15.63 -11.12
N PHE A 167 8.10 16.07 -9.95
CA PHE A 167 7.17 17.19 -9.86
C PHE A 167 7.78 18.48 -10.39
N ILE A 168 9.01 18.84 -9.99
CA ILE A 168 9.69 20.04 -10.48
C ILE A 168 9.85 20.00 -11.99
N MET A 169 10.27 18.85 -12.55
CA MET A 169 10.43 18.67 -13.98
C MET A 169 9.10 18.90 -14.72
N ARG A 170 8.03 18.20 -14.31
CA ARG A 170 6.70 18.33 -14.93
C ARG A 170 6.13 19.74 -14.79
N TYR A 171 6.34 20.38 -13.63
CA TYR A 171 5.90 21.76 -13.40
C TYR A 171 6.62 22.76 -14.31
N LYS A 172 7.95 22.67 -14.46
CA LYS A 172 8.70 23.55 -15.37
C LYS A 172 8.30 23.35 -16.83
N GLN A 173 8.10 22.11 -17.25
CA GLN A 173 7.64 21.77 -18.60
C GLN A 173 6.24 22.34 -18.89
N SER A 174 5.32 22.30 -17.93
CA SER A 174 3.97 22.85 -18.13
C SER A 174 3.93 24.38 -18.26
N HIS A 175 4.99 25.07 -17.83
CA HIS A 175 5.12 26.54 -17.86
C HIS A 175 6.09 27.03 -18.96
N SER A 176 6.65 26.14 -19.77
CA SER A 176 7.55 26.51 -20.88
C SER A 176 6.73 27.01 -22.09
N ILE A 177 7.20 28.08 -22.75
CA ILE A 177 6.46 28.88 -23.75
C ILE A 177 6.54 28.28 -25.17
N ASP A 178 7.46 27.34 -25.43
CA ASP A 178 7.62 26.76 -26.76
C ASP A 178 6.34 26.01 -27.18
N GLY A 179 5.74 26.45 -28.29
CA GLY A 179 4.40 26.10 -28.76
C GLY A 179 4.14 24.65 -29.15
N GLU A 180 5.00 23.71 -28.77
CA GLU A 180 4.59 22.32 -28.62
C GLU A 180 3.92 22.20 -27.26
N ARG A 181 2.64 21.82 -27.20
CA ARG A 181 1.98 21.37 -25.96
C ARG A 181 2.62 20.06 -25.48
N SER A 182 3.90 20.12 -25.11
CA SER A 182 4.78 18.99 -24.91
C SER A 182 4.49 18.34 -23.57
N LYS A 183 3.63 17.32 -23.61
CA LYS A 183 3.61 16.09 -22.79
C LYS A 183 3.63 16.18 -21.25
N ALA A 184 3.70 17.34 -20.61
CA ALA A 184 3.68 17.43 -19.15
C ALA A 184 2.24 17.45 -18.62
N SER A 185 1.75 16.27 -18.22
CA SER A 185 0.43 16.09 -17.64
C SER A 185 0.39 16.54 -16.17
N LEU A 186 -0.12 17.76 -15.92
CA LEU A 186 -0.54 18.21 -14.58
C LEU A 186 -2.06 18.06 -14.41
N PRO A 187 -2.56 17.60 -13.24
CA PRO A 187 -1.84 17.36 -11.98
C PRO A 187 -0.93 16.12 -12.00
N VAL A 188 0.13 16.10 -11.20
CA VAL A 188 0.84 14.86 -10.85
C VAL A 188 0.05 14.12 -9.77
N LEU A 189 -0.27 12.85 -10.01
CA LEU A 189 -0.97 11.97 -9.07
C LEU A 189 0.04 11.01 -8.45
N SER A 190 0.13 10.97 -7.12
CA SER A 190 1.04 10.04 -6.44
C SER A 190 0.72 8.58 -6.78
N SER A 191 1.75 7.74 -6.85
CA SER A 191 1.66 6.34 -7.27
C SER A 191 1.80 5.30 -6.16
N ALA A 192 2.15 5.72 -4.94
CA ALA A 192 2.52 4.80 -3.86
C ALA A 192 1.38 3.87 -3.36
N CYS A 193 0.12 4.21 -3.68
CA CYS A 193 -1.06 3.44 -3.31
C CYS A 193 -1.44 2.43 -4.42
N PRO A 194 -1.22 1.13 -4.24
CA PRO A 194 -1.52 0.14 -5.26
C PRO A 194 -3.03 0.01 -5.57
N GLY A 195 -3.92 0.18 -4.58
CA GLY A 195 -5.38 0.19 -4.84
C GLY A 195 -5.80 1.31 -5.81
N TRP A 196 -5.12 2.46 -5.75
CA TRP A 196 -5.30 3.53 -6.73
C TRP A 196 -4.78 3.14 -8.11
N ILE A 197 -3.57 2.60 -8.19
CA ILE A 197 -2.97 2.15 -9.46
C ILE A 197 -3.85 1.09 -10.13
N CYS A 198 -4.30 0.08 -9.39
CA CYS A 198 -5.20 -0.96 -9.90
C CYS A 198 -6.50 -0.37 -10.45
N TYR A 199 -7.12 0.59 -9.74
CA TYR A 199 -8.31 1.26 -10.23
C TYR A 199 -8.04 2.06 -11.51
N ALA A 200 -6.93 2.79 -11.56
CA ALA A 200 -6.53 3.57 -12.73
C ALA A 200 -6.33 2.69 -13.97
N GLU A 201 -5.59 1.59 -13.85
CA GLU A 201 -5.30 0.68 -14.97
C GLU A 201 -6.53 -0.13 -15.42
N LYS A 202 -7.37 -0.59 -14.47
CA LYS A 202 -8.56 -1.42 -14.76
C LYS A 202 -9.74 -0.62 -15.31
N THR A 203 -9.93 0.60 -14.81
CA THR A 203 -11.21 1.32 -14.97
C THR A 203 -11.07 2.61 -15.76
N LEU A 204 -9.96 3.34 -15.56
CA LEU A 204 -9.81 4.68 -16.11
C LEU A 204 -9.01 4.66 -17.43
N GLY A 205 -7.98 3.81 -17.52
CA GLY A 205 -7.20 3.61 -18.74
C GLY A 205 -6.43 4.86 -19.17
N SER A 206 -6.21 5.00 -20.48
CA SER A 206 -5.19 5.88 -21.06
C SER A 206 -5.31 7.37 -20.74
N TYR A 207 -6.48 7.88 -20.36
CA TYR A 207 -6.61 9.31 -20.06
C TYR A 207 -6.05 9.72 -18.70
N ILE A 208 -5.96 8.78 -17.74
CA ILE A 208 -5.49 9.12 -16.38
C ILE A 208 -4.02 8.75 -16.17
N LEU A 209 -3.55 7.67 -16.79
CA LEU A 209 -2.20 7.13 -16.57
C LEU A 209 -1.08 8.15 -16.81
N PRO A 210 -1.14 9.06 -17.80
CA PRO A 210 -0.10 10.09 -17.99
C PRO A 210 0.07 11.04 -16.80
N TYR A 211 -0.98 11.23 -15.99
CA TYR A 211 -0.93 12.07 -14.80
C TYR A 211 -0.29 11.37 -13.60
N ILE A 212 -0.14 10.03 -13.63
CA ILE A 212 0.44 9.28 -12.52
C ILE A 212 1.96 9.46 -12.49
N SER A 213 2.49 9.66 -11.28
CA SER A 213 3.91 9.68 -10.99
C SER A 213 4.56 8.36 -11.37
N SER A 214 5.67 8.40 -12.10
CA SER A 214 6.42 7.20 -12.49
C SER A 214 7.22 6.61 -11.33
N VAL A 215 7.35 7.31 -10.21
CA VAL A 215 8.18 6.87 -9.09
C VAL A 215 7.60 5.62 -8.43
N LYS A 216 8.46 4.63 -8.18
CA LYS A 216 8.12 3.39 -7.47
C LYS A 216 7.70 3.68 -6.03
N SER A 217 6.80 2.83 -5.50
CA SER A 217 6.43 2.93 -4.10
C SER A 217 7.57 2.51 -3.18
N PRO A 218 7.56 2.91 -1.89
CA PRO A 218 8.62 2.56 -0.94
C PRO A 218 8.87 1.05 -0.81
N GLN A 219 7.84 0.21 -1.05
CA GLN A 219 7.96 -1.25 -1.08
C GLN A 219 8.85 -1.71 -2.23
N GLN A 220 8.60 -1.22 -3.44
CA GLN A 220 9.36 -1.65 -4.60
C GLN A 220 10.74 -1.02 -4.61
N THR A 221 10.86 0.24 -4.17
CA THR A 221 12.15 0.91 -3.95
C THR A 221 13.06 0.11 -3.00
N ILE A 222 12.54 -0.43 -1.88
CA ILE A 222 13.37 -1.25 -0.99
C ILE A 222 13.74 -2.61 -1.62
N GLY A 223 12.82 -3.23 -2.37
CA GLY A 223 13.10 -4.47 -3.10
C GLY A 223 14.22 -4.31 -4.13
N ALA A 224 14.14 -3.25 -4.94
CA ALA A 224 15.18 -2.87 -5.89
C ALA A 224 16.51 -2.60 -5.18
N THR A 225 16.49 -1.82 -4.08
CA THR A 225 17.68 -1.49 -3.29
C THR A 225 18.38 -2.73 -2.74
N ILE A 226 17.60 -3.68 -2.21
CA ILE A 226 18.14 -4.92 -1.65
C ILE A 226 18.74 -5.79 -2.75
N LYS A 227 17.98 -6.08 -3.82
CA LYS A 227 18.40 -7.09 -4.81
C LYS A 227 19.36 -6.57 -5.87
N HIS A 228 19.37 -5.29 -6.19
CA HIS A 228 20.32 -4.72 -7.17
C HIS A 228 21.61 -4.18 -6.54
N HIS A 229 21.60 -3.81 -5.27
CA HIS A 229 22.75 -3.14 -4.65
C HIS A 229 23.19 -3.77 -3.33
N LEU A 230 22.33 -3.87 -2.32
CA LEU A 230 22.76 -4.31 -0.98
C LEU A 230 23.12 -5.79 -0.89
N CYS A 231 22.58 -6.63 -1.77
CA CYS A 231 22.93 -8.06 -1.84
C CYS A 231 24.45 -8.26 -1.94
N GLN A 232 25.15 -7.41 -2.70
CA GLN A 232 26.60 -7.44 -2.86
C GLN A 232 27.31 -7.15 -1.54
N LYS A 233 26.88 -6.12 -0.81
CA LYS A 233 27.42 -5.75 0.51
C LYS A 233 27.17 -6.84 1.56
N MET A 234 26.08 -7.58 1.42
CA MET A 234 25.73 -8.70 2.31
C MET A 234 26.40 -10.02 1.90
N GLY A 235 27.13 -10.06 0.78
CA GLY A 235 27.70 -11.31 0.25
C GLY A 235 26.63 -12.32 -0.21
N LEU A 236 25.45 -11.83 -0.60
CA LEU A 236 24.31 -12.63 -1.02
C LEU A 236 24.07 -12.53 -2.52
N ARG A 237 23.49 -13.59 -3.10
CA ARG A 237 23.07 -13.58 -4.51
C ARG A 237 21.60 -13.17 -4.64
N PRO A 238 21.24 -12.29 -5.60
CA PRO A 238 19.86 -11.83 -5.74
C PRO A 238 18.85 -12.94 -6.02
N ASP A 239 19.25 -14.00 -6.74
CA ASP A 239 18.40 -15.17 -7.02
C ASP A 239 18.15 -16.09 -5.82
N LYS A 240 18.92 -15.90 -4.74
CA LYS A 240 18.80 -16.67 -3.48
C LYS A 240 18.07 -15.90 -2.38
N ILE A 241 17.96 -14.57 -2.54
CA ILE A 241 17.24 -13.72 -1.60
C ILE A 241 15.74 -13.93 -1.78
N TYR A 242 15.08 -14.29 -0.69
CA TYR A 242 13.63 -14.25 -0.54
C TYR A 242 13.27 -13.02 0.29
N HIS A 243 12.96 -11.92 -0.38
CA HIS A 243 12.64 -10.65 0.22
C HIS A 243 11.14 -10.52 0.48
N VAL A 244 10.81 -10.28 1.74
CA VAL A 244 9.45 -10.22 2.25
C VAL A 244 9.20 -8.84 2.84
N THR A 245 8.06 -8.24 2.55
CA THR A 245 7.69 -6.96 3.21
C THR A 245 6.51 -7.13 4.15
N VAL A 246 6.49 -6.35 5.24
CA VAL A 246 5.39 -6.30 6.21
C VAL A 246 4.64 -4.99 6.05
N MET A 247 3.41 -5.08 5.56
CA MET A 247 2.64 -3.93 5.06
C MET A 247 1.24 -3.83 5.69
N PRO A 248 0.67 -2.62 5.78
CA PRO A 248 -0.68 -2.43 6.32
C PRO A 248 -1.79 -2.76 5.31
N CYS A 249 -1.48 -3.35 4.15
CA CYS A 249 -2.36 -3.37 2.98
C CYS A 249 -2.26 -4.68 2.20
N TYR A 250 -3.41 -5.23 1.77
CA TYR A 250 -3.45 -6.41 0.89
C TYR A 250 -3.05 -6.08 -0.55
N ASP A 251 -3.40 -4.91 -1.07
CA ASP A 251 -3.06 -4.50 -2.44
C ASP A 251 -1.54 -4.42 -2.67
N LYS A 252 -0.74 -4.33 -1.61
CA LYS A 252 0.72 -4.42 -1.68
C LYS A 252 1.21 -5.80 -2.15
N LYS A 253 0.45 -6.87 -1.89
CA LYS A 253 0.69 -8.20 -2.48
C LYS A 253 0.50 -8.18 -4.01
N LEU A 254 -0.53 -7.48 -4.48
CA LEU A 254 -0.78 -7.31 -5.93
C LEU A 254 0.34 -6.49 -6.58
N GLU A 255 0.82 -5.45 -5.89
CA GLU A 255 1.96 -4.67 -6.35
C GLU A 255 3.22 -5.53 -6.49
N ALA A 256 3.55 -6.36 -5.49
CA ALA A 256 4.70 -7.26 -5.54
C ALA A 256 4.61 -8.30 -6.67
N ALA A 257 3.40 -8.70 -7.04
CA ALA A 257 3.17 -9.69 -8.09
C ALA A 257 3.22 -9.14 -9.52
N ARG A 258 3.46 -7.83 -9.72
CA ARG A 258 3.51 -7.24 -11.06
C ARG A 258 4.74 -7.71 -11.84
N ASP A 259 4.54 -8.04 -13.11
CA ASP A 259 5.61 -8.40 -14.02
C ASP A 259 6.62 -7.25 -14.22
N ASP A 260 6.18 -6.00 -14.06
CA ASP A 260 7.03 -4.79 -14.14
C ASP A 260 8.17 -4.78 -13.10
N PHE A 261 8.05 -5.55 -12.01
CA PHE A 261 9.03 -5.62 -10.91
C PHE A 261 9.79 -6.95 -10.87
N VAL A 262 9.93 -7.58 -12.04
CA VAL A 262 10.68 -8.82 -12.23
C VAL A 262 11.82 -8.56 -13.19
N PHE A 263 13.05 -8.87 -12.77
CA PHE A 263 14.25 -8.78 -13.60
C PHE A 263 14.91 -10.15 -13.78
N SER A 264 15.82 -10.25 -14.73
CA SER A 264 16.64 -11.45 -14.93
C SER A 264 18.11 -11.09 -14.76
N MET A 265 18.91 -12.02 -14.22
CA MET A 265 20.36 -11.85 -14.24
C MET A 265 20.88 -12.05 -15.66
N GLU A 266 21.60 -11.05 -16.18
CA GLU A 266 22.36 -11.22 -17.42
C GLU A 266 23.48 -12.24 -17.19
N SER A 267 23.43 -13.35 -17.94
CA SER A 267 24.54 -14.30 -17.97
C SER A 267 25.64 -13.65 -18.80
N GLN A 268 26.76 -13.28 -18.18
CA GLN A 268 27.93 -12.86 -18.94
C GLN A 268 28.35 -14.02 -19.86
N GLY A 269 28.07 -13.93 -21.17
CA GLY A 269 28.85 -14.63 -22.18
C GLY A 269 28.16 -15.52 -23.20
N GLU A 270 26.86 -15.81 -23.19
CA GLU A 270 26.28 -16.68 -24.24
C GLU A 270 24.90 -16.22 -24.75
N ALA A 271 24.71 -16.37 -26.05
CA ALA A 271 23.60 -15.89 -26.84
C ALA A 271 22.23 -16.30 -26.26
N GLN A 272 21.44 -15.29 -25.92
CA GLN A 272 20.02 -15.06 -26.29
C GLN A 272 19.12 -16.26 -26.62
N GLU A 273 19.14 -17.37 -25.85
CA GLU A 273 18.09 -18.41 -25.96
C GLU A 273 17.56 -18.94 -24.62
N ASN A 274 18.23 -18.68 -23.48
CA ASN A 274 17.68 -19.01 -22.15
C ASN A 274 17.70 -17.76 -21.26
N ALA A 275 16.57 -17.05 -21.20
CA ALA A 275 16.38 -16.01 -20.19
C ALA A 275 16.65 -16.63 -18.81
N GLY A 276 17.61 -16.06 -18.07
CA GLY A 276 17.95 -16.50 -16.71
C GLY A 276 16.74 -16.51 -15.77
N PRO A 277 16.88 -17.05 -14.55
CA PRO A 277 15.77 -17.12 -13.61
C PRO A 277 15.15 -15.74 -13.41
N ARG A 278 13.82 -15.68 -13.49
CA ARG A 278 13.02 -14.47 -13.22
C ARG A 278 13.05 -14.19 -11.72
N ILE A 279 13.54 -13.02 -11.34
CA ILE A 279 13.75 -12.60 -9.96
C ILE A 279 12.84 -11.40 -9.68
N PRO A 280 11.83 -11.54 -8.80
CA PRO A 280 11.02 -10.40 -8.38
C PRO A 280 11.83 -9.50 -7.44
N GLU A 281 11.62 -8.19 -7.44
CA GLU A 281 12.22 -7.25 -6.47
C GLU A 281 11.70 -7.51 -5.04
N VAL A 282 10.44 -7.90 -4.92
CA VAL A 282 9.76 -8.32 -3.68
C VAL A 282 9.08 -9.66 -3.93
N ASP A 283 9.48 -10.70 -3.22
CA ASP A 283 8.96 -12.06 -3.43
C ASP A 283 7.60 -12.29 -2.76
N SER A 284 7.38 -11.66 -1.60
CA SER A 284 6.14 -11.83 -0.84
C SER A 284 5.84 -10.62 0.04
N VAL A 285 4.56 -10.44 0.35
CA VAL A 285 4.10 -9.43 1.30
C VAL A 285 3.25 -10.12 2.37
N LEU A 286 3.61 -9.88 3.62
CA LEU A 286 2.81 -10.23 4.79
C LEU A 286 2.10 -8.97 5.30
N THR A 287 0.85 -9.12 5.69
CA THR A 287 0.12 -8.03 6.33
C THR A 287 0.45 -7.92 7.82
N SER A 288 0.17 -6.76 8.43
CA SER A 288 0.26 -6.59 9.89
C SER A 288 -0.56 -7.67 10.63
N GLY A 289 -1.75 -8.00 10.12
CA GLY A 289 -2.59 -9.08 10.65
C GLY A 289 -1.92 -10.45 10.57
N GLU A 290 -1.38 -10.82 9.41
CA GLU A 290 -0.71 -12.12 9.23
C GLU A 290 0.52 -12.28 10.13
N VAL A 291 1.29 -11.21 10.34
CA VAL A 291 2.43 -11.28 11.28
C VAL A 291 1.95 -11.42 12.73
N LEU A 292 0.82 -10.80 13.11
CA LEU A 292 0.21 -11.03 14.43
C LEU A 292 -0.22 -12.49 14.59
N ASP A 293 -0.86 -13.07 13.57
CA ASP A 293 -1.25 -14.48 13.55
C ASP A 293 -0.03 -15.40 13.66
N LEU A 294 1.08 -15.04 13.02
CA LEU A 294 2.34 -15.78 13.11
C LEU A 294 2.95 -15.74 14.53
N ILE A 295 2.92 -14.59 15.21
CA ILE A 295 3.37 -14.45 16.60
C ILE A 295 2.53 -15.36 17.52
N GLN A 296 1.21 -15.36 17.33
CA GLN A 296 0.28 -16.22 18.08
C GLN A 296 0.51 -17.70 17.79
N LEU A 297 0.68 -18.07 16.52
CA LEU A 297 0.95 -19.45 16.09
C LEU A 297 2.22 -20.01 16.71
N LYS A 298 3.25 -19.16 16.87
CA LYS A 298 4.51 -19.54 17.54
C LYS A 298 4.43 -19.49 19.07
N SER A 299 3.27 -19.13 19.63
CA SER A 299 3.04 -19.03 21.09
C SER A 299 4.08 -18.14 21.79
N VAL A 300 4.51 -17.07 21.11
CA VAL A 300 5.49 -16.12 21.65
C VAL A 300 4.77 -15.05 22.46
N ASP A 301 5.16 -14.89 23.72
CA ASP A 301 4.78 -13.70 24.49
C ASP A 301 5.63 -12.51 24.04
N PHE A 302 5.07 -11.72 23.13
CA PHE A 302 5.77 -10.61 22.50
C PHE A 302 6.19 -9.53 23.50
N ASN A 303 5.43 -9.32 24.57
CA ASN A 303 5.73 -8.28 25.57
C ASN A 303 6.99 -8.62 26.36
N THR A 304 7.23 -9.89 26.65
CA THR A 304 8.40 -10.36 27.43
C THR A 304 9.60 -10.75 26.56
N LEU A 305 9.43 -10.82 25.23
CA LEU A 305 10.51 -11.13 24.30
C LEU A 305 11.70 -10.16 24.42
N GLU A 306 12.93 -10.68 24.42
CA GLU A 306 14.14 -9.84 24.48
C GLU A 306 14.27 -8.93 23.24
N GLU A 307 14.89 -7.76 23.42
CA GLU A 307 15.12 -6.78 22.34
C GLU A 307 16.48 -7.02 21.67
N SER A 308 16.49 -7.14 20.34
CA SER A 308 17.72 -7.16 19.53
C SER A 308 17.89 -5.85 18.77
N PRO A 309 19.13 -5.36 18.57
CA PRO A 309 19.35 -4.15 17.78
C PRO A 309 18.91 -4.36 16.32
N PRO A 310 18.29 -3.37 15.66
CA PRO A 310 17.95 -3.46 14.24
C PRO A 310 19.20 -3.58 13.34
N ASP A 311 19.04 -4.16 12.15
CA ASP A 311 20.13 -4.25 11.18
C ASP A 311 20.44 -2.85 10.59
N ARG A 312 21.72 -2.50 10.55
CA ARG A 312 22.16 -1.11 10.33
C ARG A 312 22.09 -0.60 8.88
N LEU A 313 22.07 -1.48 7.87
CA LEU A 313 22.20 -1.06 6.47
C LEU A 313 21.06 -0.14 5.99
N LEU A 314 19.83 -0.38 6.44
CA LEU A 314 18.64 0.40 6.13
C LEU A 314 17.81 0.65 7.40
N THR A 315 18.48 1.05 8.49
CA THR A 315 17.81 1.42 9.74
C THR A 315 17.32 2.87 9.67
N ASN A 316 16.19 3.15 10.31
CA ASN A 316 15.72 4.51 10.57
C ASN A 316 15.88 4.92 12.04
N VAL A 317 16.62 4.14 12.82
CA VAL A 317 16.88 4.42 14.23
C VAL A 317 18.25 5.08 14.35
N ASP A 318 18.35 6.23 15.02
CA ASP A 318 19.63 6.88 15.35
C ASP A 318 20.33 6.22 16.56
N GLU A 319 21.48 6.76 16.95
CA GLU A 319 22.27 6.21 18.06
C GLU A 319 21.57 6.41 19.42
N GLU A 320 20.77 7.47 19.55
CA GLU A 320 19.96 7.81 20.71
C GLU A 320 18.65 7.01 20.80
N GLY A 321 18.28 6.29 19.73
CA GLY A 321 17.09 5.45 19.67
C GLY A 321 15.84 6.15 19.16
N TYR A 322 15.94 7.35 18.58
CA TYR A 322 14.85 8.00 17.89
C TYR A 322 14.67 7.49 16.46
N LEU A 323 13.45 7.62 15.95
CA LEU A 323 13.10 7.24 14.59
C LEU A 323 13.20 8.43 13.64
N TYR A 324 13.78 8.25 12.47
CA TYR A 324 13.66 9.22 11.39
C TYR A 324 12.43 8.96 10.54
N GLY A 325 11.74 10.04 10.17
CA GLY A 325 10.68 9.96 9.20
C GLY A 325 10.12 11.30 8.77
N VAL A 326 8.98 11.25 8.10
CA VAL A 326 8.25 12.42 7.61
C VAL A 326 6.86 12.46 8.24
N HIS A 327 6.26 13.64 8.24
CA HIS A 327 4.86 13.81 8.62
C HIS A 327 3.91 13.03 7.69
N GLY A 328 2.85 12.49 8.26
CA GLY A 328 1.77 11.83 7.54
C GLY A 328 1.90 10.30 7.48
N GLY A 329 0.91 9.61 8.06
CA GLY A 329 0.85 8.14 8.10
C GLY A 329 0.73 7.45 6.73
N SER A 330 0.59 8.22 5.65
CA SER A 330 0.45 7.72 4.26
C SER A 330 1.66 8.05 3.37
N GLY A 331 2.76 8.51 3.96
CA GLY A 331 4.02 8.71 3.24
C GLY A 331 4.44 10.17 3.04
N GLY A 332 3.56 11.14 3.32
CA GLY A 332 3.94 12.55 3.43
C GLY A 332 4.35 13.20 2.11
N TYR A 333 3.83 12.71 0.98
CA TYR A 333 4.22 13.15 -0.36
C TYR A 333 3.83 14.61 -0.61
N ALA A 334 2.56 14.97 -0.36
CA ALA A 334 2.07 16.32 -0.60
C ALA A 334 2.86 17.35 0.21
N GLU A 335 3.11 17.09 1.50
CA GLU A 335 3.87 18.00 2.34
C GLU A 335 5.32 18.14 1.88
N THR A 336 6.01 17.02 1.65
CA THR A 336 7.43 17.03 1.27
C THR A 336 7.63 17.73 -0.07
N ILE A 337 6.84 17.36 -1.08
CA ILE A 337 6.93 17.93 -2.44
C ILE A 337 6.53 19.40 -2.42
N PHE A 338 5.50 19.78 -1.64
CA PHE A 338 5.08 21.18 -1.55
C PHE A 338 6.16 22.07 -0.96
N ARG A 339 6.81 21.65 0.15
CA ARG A 339 7.93 22.38 0.75
C ARG A 339 9.12 22.50 -0.22
N TYR A 340 9.47 21.39 -0.88
CA TYR A 340 10.57 21.37 -1.84
C TYR A 340 10.29 22.26 -3.05
N ALA A 341 9.07 22.21 -3.60
CA ALA A 341 8.62 23.04 -4.70
C ALA A 341 8.56 24.53 -4.34
N ALA A 342 8.01 24.88 -3.17
CA ALA A 342 7.97 26.26 -2.68
C ALA A 342 9.37 26.88 -2.60
N LYS A 343 10.34 26.12 -2.07
CA LYS A 343 11.74 26.55 -1.96
C LYS A 343 12.41 26.64 -3.33
N THR A 344 12.30 25.60 -4.15
CA THR A 344 13.06 25.45 -5.40
C THR A 344 12.53 26.33 -6.53
N LEU A 345 11.21 26.48 -6.65
CA LEU A 345 10.58 27.24 -7.74
C LEU A 345 10.36 28.71 -7.39
N PHE A 346 10.10 29.02 -6.11
CA PHE A 346 9.66 30.36 -5.68
C PHE A 346 10.53 30.99 -4.60
N GLY A 347 11.61 30.32 -4.15
CA GLY A 347 12.47 30.83 -3.08
C GLY A 347 11.76 30.97 -1.73
N ARG A 348 10.61 30.30 -1.54
CA ARG A 348 9.80 30.36 -0.31
C ARG A 348 10.12 29.19 0.59
N GLU A 349 10.84 29.46 1.67
CA GLU A 349 11.08 28.46 2.72
C GLU A 349 9.93 28.45 3.72
N ILE A 350 9.25 27.31 3.83
CA ILE A 350 8.11 27.14 4.74
C ILE A 350 8.59 26.46 6.02
N LYS A 351 8.48 27.17 7.14
CA LYS A 351 8.86 26.69 8.48
C LYS A 351 7.61 26.33 9.28
N GLY A 352 7.73 25.36 10.19
CA GLY A 352 6.60 24.90 11.00
C GLY A 352 5.60 24.05 10.21
N PRO A 353 4.45 23.69 10.82
CA PRO A 353 3.45 22.80 10.22
C PRO A 353 2.78 23.44 8.98
N LEU A 354 2.40 22.60 8.00
CA LEU A 354 1.56 23.05 6.88
C LEU A 354 0.09 23.04 7.28
N GLU A 355 -0.61 24.15 7.03
CA GLU A 355 -2.04 24.26 7.27
C GLU A 355 -2.83 23.72 6.07
N PHE A 356 -3.30 22.48 6.19
CA PHE A 356 -4.19 21.87 5.22
C PHE A 356 -5.65 22.24 5.50
N LYS A 357 -6.29 22.93 4.56
CA LYS A 357 -7.71 23.29 4.63
C LYS A 357 -8.60 22.12 4.21
N THR A 358 -9.51 21.72 5.09
CA THR A 358 -10.57 20.74 4.77
C THR A 358 -11.51 21.29 3.71
N ILE A 359 -11.65 20.59 2.58
CA ILE A 359 -12.52 21.00 1.48
C ILE A 359 -13.91 20.37 1.58
N ARG A 360 -13.96 19.06 1.85
CA ARG A 360 -15.22 18.30 1.92
C ARG A 360 -15.33 17.46 3.18
N ASN A 361 -14.26 16.76 3.54
CA ASN A 361 -14.16 15.88 4.69
C ASN A 361 -12.68 15.78 5.11
N SER A 362 -12.40 15.10 6.22
CA SER A 362 -11.03 14.91 6.73
C SER A 362 -10.07 14.25 5.73
N ASP A 363 -10.61 13.51 4.77
CA ASP A 363 -9.89 12.78 3.74
C ASP A 363 -9.69 13.60 2.44
N PHE A 364 -10.21 14.82 2.38
CA PHE A 364 -9.95 15.74 1.28
C PHE A 364 -9.56 17.12 1.81
N ARG A 365 -8.24 17.34 1.86
CA ARG A 365 -7.64 18.58 2.36
C ARG A 365 -6.68 19.17 1.34
N GLU A 366 -6.59 20.49 1.31
CA GLU A 366 -5.84 21.27 0.32
C GLU A 366 -4.83 22.19 0.99
N VAL A 367 -3.71 22.43 0.32
CA VAL A 367 -2.75 23.46 0.68
C VAL A 367 -2.39 24.29 -0.56
N ILE A 368 -2.28 25.60 -0.39
CA ILE A 368 -2.00 26.56 -1.45
C ILE A 368 -0.78 27.41 -1.11
N LEU A 369 0.01 27.75 -2.13
CA LEU A 369 1.04 28.77 -2.04
C LEU A 369 0.62 29.95 -2.91
N GLU A 370 0.53 31.13 -2.30
CA GLU A 370 0.31 32.38 -3.00
C GLU A 370 1.60 33.20 -3.05
N VAL A 371 1.94 33.70 -4.23
CA VAL A 371 3.06 34.62 -4.46
C VAL A 371 2.52 35.78 -5.29
N GLU A 372 2.72 37.00 -4.80
CA GLU A 372 2.27 38.24 -5.48
C GLU A 372 0.77 38.24 -5.84
N GLY A 373 -0.07 37.62 -4.99
CA GLY A 373 -1.52 37.52 -5.18
C GLY A 373 -1.96 36.46 -6.20
N GLN A 374 -1.04 35.63 -6.71
CA GLN A 374 -1.34 34.51 -7.59
C GLN A 374 -1.10 33.18 -6.88
N THR A 375 -2.02 32.23 -7.05
CA THR A 375 -1.81 30.84 -6.62
C THR A 375 -0.80 30.18 -7.54
N VAL A 376 0.40 29.93 -7.03
CA VAL A 376 1.50 29.33 -7.79
C VAL A 376 1.64 27.82 -7.53
N LEU A 377 1.21 27.34 -6.35
CA LEU A 377 1.09 25.92 -6.05
C LEU A 377 -0.26 25.64 -5.43
N LYS A 378 -0.86 24.52 -5.83
CA LYS A 378 -2.16 24.05 -5.33
C LYS A 378 -2.13 22.53 -5.23
N PHE A 379 -2.04 22.03 -4.01
CA PHE A 379 -1.83 20.60 -3.71
C PHE A 379 -3.00 20.08 -2.88
N ALA A 380 -3.32 18.79 -2.98
CA ALA A 380 -4.30 18.19 -2.09
C ALA A 380 -3.99 16.74 -1.70
N LEU A 381 -4.46 16.38 -0.51
CA LEU A 381 -4.64 15.01 -0.06
C LEU A 381 -6.03 14.56 -0.52
N CYS A 382 -6.11 13.47 -1.27
CA CYS A 382 -7.36 12.92 -1.79
C CYS A 382 -7.46 11.42 -1.43
N TYR A 383 -8.01 11.13 -0.27
CA TYR A 383 -8.13 9.78 0.26
C TYR A 383 -9.56 9.24 0.10
N GLY A 384 -9.69 7.95 -0.19
CA GLY A 384 -10.97 7.29 -0.39
C GLY A 384 -11.52 7.41 -1.83
N PHE A 385 -12.12 6.32 -2.33
CA PHE A 385 -12.69 6.27 -3.68
C PHE A 385 -13.76 7.35 -3.95
N ARG A 386 -14.57 7.69 -2.96
CA ARG A 386 -15.58 8.75 -3.07
C ARG A 386 -14.97 10.11 -3.44
N ASN A 387 -13.83 10.47 -2.85
CA ASN A 387 -13.14 11.72 -3.18
C ASN A 387 -12.42 11.56 -4.54
N LEU A 388 -11.77 10.43 -4.76
CA LEU A 388 -11.01 10.13 -5.97
C LEU A 388 -11.86 10.18 -7.25
N GLN A 389 -13.06 9.60 -7.25
CA GLN A 389 -13.97 9.64 -8.41
C GLN A 389 -14.31 11.06 -8.84
N ASN A 390 -14.42 11.99 -7.89
CA ASN A 390 -14.69 13.40 -8.19
C ASN A 390 -13.48 14.08 -8.83
N ILE A 391 -12.27 13.82 -8.33
CA ILE A 391 -11.02 14.32 -8.91
C ILE A 391 -10.79 13.78 -10.31
N VAL A 392 -10.94 12.46 -10.50
CA VAL A 392 -10.81 11.80 -11.80
C VAL A 392 -11.78 12.40 -12.82
N ARG A 393 -13.03 12.67 -12.43
CA ARG A 393 -14.00 13.35 -13.29
C ARG A 393 -13.54 14.76 -13.67
N LYS A 394 -12.99 15.53 -12.73
CA LYS A 394 -12.43 16.87 -12.99
C LYS A 394 -11.26 16.83 -13.97
N ILE A 395 -10.35 15.85 -13.82
CA ILE A 395 -9.23 15.65 -14.73
C ILE A 395 -9.74 15.32 -16.14
N LYS A 396 -10.69 14.38 -16.25
CA LYS A 396 -11.29 13.97 -17.54
C LYS A 396 -11.89 15.13 -18.33
N ILE A 397 -12.49 16.10 -17.65
CA ILE A 397 -13.12 17.28 -18.28
C ILE A 397 -12.19 18.51 -18.34
N GLY A 398 -10.92 18.39 -17.96
CA GLY A 398 -9.95 19.49 -17.97
C GLY A 398 -10.27 20.62 -16.97
N LYS A 399 -10.96 20.32 -15.87
CA LYS A 399 -11.32 21.28 -14.80
C LYS A 399 -10.65 20.96 -13.46
N CYS A 400 -9.54 20.24 -13.49
CA CYS A 400 -8.71 20.01 -12.31
C CYS A 400 -7.66 21.12 -12.23
N ASP A 401 -7.68 21.92 -11.17
CA ASP A 401 -6.81 23.07 -10.94
C ASP A 401 -5.68 22.77 -9.93
N TYR A 402 -5.54 21.51 -9.53
CA TYR A 402 -4.42 21.04 -8.72
C TYR A 402 -3.16 20.86 -9.57
N HIS A 403 -2.01 21.08 -8.95
CA HIS A 403 -0.70 20.77 -9.53
C HIS A 403 -0.21 19.39 -9.07
N PHE A 404 -0.55 18.99 -7.84
CA PHE A 404 -0.21 17.69 -7.27
C PHE A 404 -1.35 17.15 -6.39
N LEU A 405 -1.56 15.84 -6.44
CA LEU A 405 -2.53 15.13 -5.63
C LEU A 405 -1.89 13.90 -4.98
N GLU A 406 -1.88 13.84 -3.65
CA GLU A 406 -1.58 12.61 -2.90
C GLU A 406 -2.85 11.77 -2.83
N VAL A 407 -2.85 10.62 -3.50
CA VAL A 407 -4.00 9.76 -3.69
C VAL A 407 -3.84 8.46 -2.91
N MET A 408 -4.84 8.16 -2.07
CA MET A 408 -4.94 6.90 -1.34
C MET A 408 -6.32 6.29 -1.55
N ALA A 409 -6.38 4.97 -1.78
CA ALA A 409 -7.64 4.25 -1.95
C ALA A 409 -8.44 4.15 -0.63
N CYS A 410 -7.75 3.96 0.49
CA CYS A 410 -8.38 3.91 1.82
C CYS A 410 -8.72 5.31 2.34
N PRO A 411 -9.92 5.53 2.93
CA PRO A 411 -10.17 6.63 3.85
C PRO A 411 -9.13 6.62 4.98
N SER A 412 -8.65 7.78 5.42
CA SER A 412 -7.55 7.94 6.38
C SER A 412 -6.21 7.32 5.96
N GLY A 413 -6.09 6.89 4.70
CA GLY A 413 -4.87 6.40 4.10
C GLY A 413 -4.33 5.10 4.73
N CYS A 414 -3.01 4.95 4.77
CA CYS A 414 -2.38 3.65 5.05
C CYS A 414 -2.56 3.15 6.50
N LEU A 415 -2.83 4.04 7.46
CA LEU A 415 -3.13 3.64 8.84
C LEU A 415 -4.47 2.90 8.97
N ASN A 416 -5.37 3.10 7.99
CA ASN A 416 -6.63 2.36 7.83
C ASN A 416 -6.55 1.34 6.68
N GLY A 417 -5.35 0.85 6.37
CA GLY A 417 -5.16 -0.15 5.33
C GLY A 417 -5.88 -1.47 5.66
N GLY A 418 -6.37 -2.18 4.64
CA GLY A 418 -7.17 -3.40 4.83
C GLY A 418 -6.45 -4.53 5.59
N GLY A 419 -5.10 -4.55 5.54
CA GLY A 419 -4.23 -5.52 6.21
C GLY A 419 -3.81 -5.11 7.63
N GLN A 420 -4.32 -3.98 8.15
CA GLN A 420 -4.07 -3.57 9.53
C GLN A 420 -4.84 -4.41 10.55
N LEU A 421 -4.39 -4.33 11.79
CA LEU A 421 -5.04 -4.92 12.94
C LEU A 421 -6.45 -4.35 13.11
N LYS A 422 -7.43 -5.21 13.34
CA LYS A 422 -8.83 -4.80 13.50
C LYS A 422 -9.06 -4.12 14.87
N PRO A 423 -10.03 -3.20 14.97
CA PRO A 423 -10.43 -2.63 16.25
C PRO A 423 -10.82 -3.73 17.24
N LYS A 424 -10.50 -3.51 18.53
CA LYS A 424 -10.98 -4.39 19.60
C LYS A 424 -12.51 -4.30 19.71
N PRO A 425 -13.21 -5.33 20.20
CA PRO A 425 -14.65 -5.25 20.45
C PRO A 425 -15.00 -4.01 21.29
N GLY A 426 -15.91 -3.17 20.79
CA GLY A 426 -16.32 -1.91 21.45
C GLY A 426 -15.47 -0.68 21.11
N GLN A 427 -14.37 -0.83 20.36
CA GLN A 427 -13.56 0.30 19.85
C GLN A 427 -14.05 0.71 18.46
N SER A 428 -14.25 2.02 18.24
CA SER A 428 -14.57 2.51 16.90
C SER A 428 -13.31 2.51 16.00
N GLY A 429 -13.49 2.27 14.70
CA GLY A 429 -12.37 2.35 13.73
C GLY A 429 -11.73 3.74 13.68
N LYS A 430 -12.53 4.79 13.89
CA LYS A 430 -12.03 6.18 13.93
C LYS A 430 -11.09 6.42 15.12
N ASP A 431 -11.46 5.96 16.31
CA ASP A 431 -10.64 6.13 17.51
C ASP A 431 -9.33 5.33 17.40
N LEU A 432 -9.38 4.15 16.78
CA LEU A 432 -8.18 3.37 16.46
C LEU A 432 -7.25 4.17 15.55
N ILE A 433 -7.75 4.73 14.44
CA ILE A 433 -6.93 5.49 13.49
C ILE A 433 -6.27 6.70 14.17
N GLN A 434 -7.02 7.45 14.98
CA GLN A 434 -6.47 8.60 15.70
C GLN A 434 -5.38 8.21 16.72
N SER A 435 -5.54 7.05 17.37
CA SER A 435 -4.52 6.49 18.24
C SER A 435 -3.28 6.07 17.45
N LEU A 436 -3.46 5.43 16.29
CA LEU A 436 -2.38 5.04 15.39
C LEU A 436 -1.61 6.23 14.83
N GLU A 437 -2.29 7.34 14.51
CA GLU A 437 -1.64 8.60 14.08
C GLU A 437 -0.70 9.13 15.17
N SER A 438 -1.13 9.07 16.43
CA SER A 438 -0.32 9.51 17.58
C SER A 438 0.89 8.61 17.78
N VAL A 439 0.71 7.28 17.76
CA VAL A 439 1.78 6.29 17.91
C VAL A 439 2.74 6.32 16.73
N TYR A 440 2.26 6.56 15.51
CA TYR A 440 3.10 6.69 14.32
C TYR A 440 4.14 7.81 14.44
N MET A 441 3.78 8.92 15.11
CA MET A 441 4.67 10.06 15.32
C MET A 441 5.44 10.02 16.66
N GLU A 442 5.22 9.00 17.49
CA GLU A 442 5.87 8.86 18.79
C GLU A 442 7.39 8.65 18.61
N ASN A 443 8.20 9.53 19.23
CA ASN A 443 9.66 9.51 19.13
C ASN A 443 10.20 9.56 17.70
N VAL A 444 9.44 10.15 16.76
CA VAL A 444 9.89 10.38 15.39
C VAL A 444 10.49 11.78 15.26
N LEU A 445 11.79 11.84 14.97
CA LEU A 445 12.48 13.02 14.48
C LEU A 445 12.09 13.23 13.02
N VAL A 446 11.27 14.26 12.79
CA VAL A 446 10.91 14.66 11.43
C VAL A 446 12.13 15.26 10.76
N ALA A 447 12.57 14.60 9.69
CA ALA A 447 13.74 14.99 8.94
C ALA A 447 13.38 15.22 7.48
N ASN A 448 14.14 16.09 6.84
CA ASN A 448 14.10 16.27 5.40
C ASN A 448 14.70 15.02 4.73
N PRO A 449 14.00 14.34 3.81
CA PRO A 449 14.51 13.15 3.13
C PRO A 449 15.88 13.37 2.47
N PHE A 450 16.12 14.57 1.94
CA PHE A 450 17.39 14.95 1.31
C PHE A 450 18.57 15.01 2.29
N ASP A 451 18.32 15.04 3.60
CA ASP A 451 19.35 15.10 4.64
C ASP A 451 19.68 13.72 5.23
N ASN A 452 18.96 12.66 4.83
CA ASN A 452 19.21 11.30 5.31
C ASN A 452 20.57 10.78 4.80
N PRO A 453 21.54 10.49 5.70
CA PRO A 453 22.89 10.09 5.30
C PRO A 453 22.93 8.73 4.59
N ILE A 454 22.05 7.79 4.95
CA ILE A 454 21.96 6.48 4.28
C ILE A 454 21.53 6.67 2.83
N VAL A 455 20.53 7.55 2.61
CA VAL A 455 20.03 7.85 1.27
C VAL A 455 21.07 8.58 0.44
N LYS A 456 21.80 9.55 1.01
CA LYS A 456 22.94 10.20 0.34
C LYS A 456 23.98 9.18 -0.12
N GLY A 457 24.36 8.24 0.74
CA GLY A 457 25.29 7.16 0.39
C GLY A 457 24.75 6.27 -0.74
N LEU A 458 23.45 5.94 -0.76
CA LEU A 458 22.84 5.18 -1.84
C LEU A 458 22.85 5.92 -3.18
N TYR A 459 22.69 7.24 -3.19
CA TYR A 459 22.88 8.04 -4.40
C TYR A 459 24.34 8.04 -4.83
N GLU A 460 25.28 8.40 -3.95
CA GLU A 460 26.70 8.48 -4.28
C GLU A 460 27.29 7.15 -4.79
N GLU A 461 26.89 6.02 -4.21
CA GLU A 461 27.45 4.71 -4.55
C GLU A 461 26.69 3.99 -5.67
N TRP A 462 25.39 4.27 -5.83
CA TRP A 462 24.53 3.50 -6.73
C TRP A 462 23.66 4.34 -7.64
N LEU A 463 22.80 5.22 -7.15
CA LEU A 463 21.78 5.90 -7.98
C LEU A 463 22.29 7.17 -8.68
N GLU A 464 23.52 7.59 -8.41
CA GLU A 464 24.17 8.84 -8.83
C GLU A 464 23.50 10.07 -8.21
N GLN A 465 22.53 10.67 -8.91
CA GLN A 465 21.80 11.85 -8.44
C GLN A 465 20.30 11.68 -8.72
N PRO A 466 19.43 12.43 -8.02
CA PRO A 466 18.00 12.39 -8.27
C PRO A 466 17.66 12.64 -9.75
N GLY A 467 16.84 11.76 -10.34
CA GLY A 467 16.48 11.82 -11.76
C GLY A 467 17.58 11.46 -12.76
N SER A 468 18.71 10.88 -12.34
CA SER A 468 19.71 10.31 -13.26
C SER A 468 19.10 9.18 -14.10
N GLU A 469 19.79 8.74 -15.16
CA GLU A 469 19.34 7.57 -15.93
C GLU A 469 19.27 6.32 -15.04
N LYS A 470 20.21 6.19 -14.09
CA LYS A 470 20.28 5.06 -13.18
C LYS A 470 19.17 5.10 -12.12
N ALA A 471 18.88 6.27 -11.57
CA ALA A 471 17.75 6.49 -10.68
C ALA A 471 16.43 6.20 -11.39
N ASN A 472 16.24 6.71 -12.62
CA ASN A 472 15.07 6.39 -13.44
C ASN A 472 14.93 4.88 -13.67
N ARG A 473 16.01 4.18 -14.01
CA ARG A 473 15.99 2.73 -14.26
C ARG A 473 15.52 1.91 -13.06
N TYR A 474 15.97 2.25 -11.85
CA TYR A 474 15.72 1.43 -10.67
C TYR A 474 14.56 1.92 -9.79
N MET A 475 14.28 3.23 -9.80
CA MET A 475 13.30 3.89 -8.91
C MET A 475 12.03 4.35 -9.63
N HIS A 476 11.93 4.17 -10.95
CA HIS A 476 10.72 4.48 -11.71
C HIS A 476 10.12 3.25 -12.38
N THR A 477 8.87 3.37 -12.77
CA THR A 477 8.05 2.35 -13.42
C THR A 477 7.07 3.02 -14.38
N GLU A 478 6.45 2.21 -15.23
CA GLU A 478 5.37 2.63 -16.11
C GLU A 478 4.06 1.92 -15.73
N TYR A 479 2.94 2.48 -16.17
CA TYR A 479 1.60 1.93 -15.92
C TYR A 479 0.87 1.73 -17.24
N HIS A 480 0.12 0.64 -17.33
CA HIS A 480 -0.46 0.20 -18.59
C HIS A 480 -1.95 -0.10 -18.41
N PRO A 481 -2.83 0.30 -19.36
CA PRO A 481 -4.22 -0.10 -19.32
C PRO A 481 -4.33 -1.63 -19.38
N LEU A 482 -5.16 -2.22 -18.52
CA LEU A 482 -5.43 -3.66 -18.62
C LEU A 482 -6.33 -3.92 -19.83
N VAL A 483 -5.80 -4.65 -20.82
CA VAL A 483 -6.55 -5.06 -22.00
C VAL A 483 -7.57 -6.11 -21.58
N LYS A 484 -8.84 -5.70 -21.44
CA LYS A 484 -9.95 -6.66 -21.25
C LYS A 484 -9.97 -7.60 -22.44
N SER A 485 -10.06 -8.91 -22.20
CA SER A 485 -10.16 -9.88 -23.30
C SER A 485 -11.35 -9.55 -24.20
N ILE A 486 -11.24 -9.88 -25.49
CA ILE A 486 -12.31 -9.67 -26.48
C ILE A 486 -13.64 -10.27 -25.97
N THR A 487 -13.57 -11.40 -25.27
CA THR A 487 -14.73 -12.06 -24.64
C THR A 487 -15.37 -11.20 -23.53
N ALA A 488 -14.57 -10.50 -22.71
CA ALA A 488 -15.08 -9.58 -21.70
C ALA A 488 -15.62 -8.26 -22.29
N GLN A 489 -15.16 -7.88 -23.49
CA GLN A 489 -15.70 -6.73 -24.22
C GLN A 489 -17.05 -7.06 -24.88
N LEU A 490 -17.22 -8.28 -25.40
CA LEU A 490 -18.47 -8.73 -26.03
C LEU A 490 -19.63 -8.92 -25.05
N HIS A 491 -19.36 -9.15 -23.76
CA HIS A 491 -20.40 -9.23 -22.73
C HIS A 491 -21.02 -7.87 -22.33
N ASN A 492 -20.43 -6.76 -22.77
CA ASN A 492 -20.91 -5.40 -22.48
C ASN A 492 -21.61 -4.74 -23.69
N TRP A 493 -21.97 -5.52 -24.72
CA TRP A 493 -22.65 -5.07 -25.93
C TRP A 493 -24.06 -5.65 -26.04
#